data_AF-A0A2V6GSL4-F1
#
_entry.id   AF-A0A2V6GSL4-F1
#
_cell.length_a   1.000
_cell.length_b   1.000
_cell.length_c   1.000
_cell.angle_alpha   90.00
_cell.angle_beta   90.00
_cell.angle_gamma   90.00
#
_symmetry.space_group_name_H-M   'P 1'
#
loop_
_entity.id
_entity.type
_entity.pdbx_description
1 polymer ?
#
loop_
_entity_poly.entity_id
_entity_poly.type
_entity_poly.pdbx_seq_one_letter_code
_entity_poly.pdbx_strand_id
1 'polypeptide(L)'
;MKKSILVSLGAIVLFVCSSFAYGPTGHEIVGGIADKLLANTPTAARINALIDGMTLEKAVVIPDEIKSWDKNGADDPSGFPHYSDHPKIDNQLRDFWRANQPTHDLNSAVPSHHWFHYTDVPVLNAAKYSDGKTGRSKWDIVHMINYCIAVLQGETLENNPRKITKPVAVILLAHYVGDIHQPLHVGAEYFDEAGHAVDPDKGKAGLGDEGGNTFALHLKARTPEEMTHRALKLHPFWDNEAVMANLPSLPFTMSKEERYEKTERAKRRLIDRFTREEPTNWRLPRNVALKNYAEVWADEILPIAREAHERLRFTNVHAQHEENRVVAAGVAREKSASDHVAYADWAAKIVREELHKAGWRLADLLKQALTSTITNATSAPIPPEVTPAEPNTQAETQPSHP
;
A
#
# COMPACT_ATOMS: atom_id res chain seq x y z
N MET A 1 50.75 27.52 26.30
CA MET A 1 49.78 26.41 26.45
C MET A 1 48.53 26.75 25.64
N LYS A 2 48.40 26.22 24.42
CA LYS A 2 47.22 26.45 23.56
C LYS A 2 46.17 25.39 23.88
N LYS A 3 44.99 25.81 24.32
CA LYS A 3 43.84 24.93 24.62
C LYS A 3 43.20 24.52 23.29
N SER A 4 43.23 23.23 22.98
CA SER A 4 42.50 22.65 21.86
C SER A 4 41.03 22.47 22.26
N ILE A 5 40.11 23.16 21.58
CA ILE A 5 38.67 22.94 21.72
C ILE A 5 38.31 21.79 20.78
N LEU A 6 37.97 20.63 21.34
CA LEU A 6 37.31 19.55 20.60
C LEU A 6 35.85 19.98 20.35
N VAL A 7 35.53 20.27 19.10
CA VAL A 7 34.14 20.37 18.63
C VAL A 7 33.70 18.96 18.27
N SER A 8 32.90 18.33 19.15
CA SER A 8 32.19 17.10 18.80
C SER A 8 31.16 17.42 17.71
N LEU A 9 31.41 16.93 16.51
CA LEU A 9 30.46 16.95 15.41
C LEU A 9 29.36 15.92 15.72
N GLY A 10 28.28 16.37 16.36
CA GLY A 10 27.09 15.54 16.56
C GLY A 10 26.50 15.18 15.20
N ALA A 11 26.48 13.89 14.87
CA ALA A 11 25.81 13.39 13.68
C ALA A 11 24.30 13.62 13.83
N ILE A 12 23.81 14.67 13.17
CA ILE A 12 22.37 14.85 12.93
C ILE A 12 22.00 13.81 11.88
N VAL A 13 21.48 12.67 12.34
CA VAL A 13 20.81 11.71 11.47
C VAL A 13 19.50 12.38 11.03
N LEU A 14 19.52 12.99 9.84
CA LEU A 14 18.32 13.39 9.14
C LEU A 14 17.58 12.10 8.74
N PHE A 15 16.52 11.78 9.47
CA PHE A 15 15.52 10.81 9.01
C PHE A 15 14.91 11.40 7.74
N VAL A 16 15.28 10.83 6.59
CA VAL A 16 14.54 11.03 5.36
C VAL A 16 13.21 10.33 5.60
N CYS A 17 12.14 11.11 5.80
CA CYS A 17 10.78 10.59 5.85
C CYS A 17 10.46 10.10 4.44
N SER A 18 10.65 8.80 4.20
CA SER A 18 9.97 8.14 3.10
C SER A 18 8.47 8.32 3.32
N SER A 19 7.76 8.72 2.27
CA SER A 19 6.31 8.77 2.26
C SER A 19 5.79 7.36 2.42
N PHE A 20 5.37 7.04 3.63
CA PHE A 20 4.57 5.88 3.96
C PHE A 20 3.13 6.21 3.60
N ALA A 21 2.29 5.21 3.33
CA ALA A 21 0.85 5.45 3.18
C ALA A 21 0.25 5.91 4.50
N TYR A 22 -1.02 5.62 4.83
CA TYR A 22 -1.52 5.85 6.19
C TYR A 22 -0.41 5.51 7.19
N GLY A 23 0.17 6.51 7.88
CA GLY A 23 1.46 6.34 8.54
C GLY A 23 1.37 5.20 9.56
N PRO A 24 2.47 4.76 10.20
CA PRO A 24 2.48 3.55 11.03
C PRO A 24 1.24 3.38 11.92
N THR A 25 0.80 4.45 12.60
CA THR A 25 -0.44 4.49 13.39
C THR A 25 -1.71 4.07 12.62
N GLY A 26 -1.92 4.59 11.41
CA GLY A 26 -3.09 4.28 10.58
C GLY A 26 -3.09 2.83 10.12
N HIS A 27 -1.96 2.32 9.63
CA HIS A 27 -1.81 0.89 9.31
C HIS A 27 -2.06 -0.01 10.51
N GLU A 28 -1.45 0.29 11.66
CA GLU A 28 -1.65 -0.45 12.90
C GLU A 28 -3.12 -0.47 13.33
N ILE A 29 -3.86 0.65 13.14
CA ILE A 29 -5.32 0.67 13.36
C ILE A 29 -6.03 -0.32 12.44
N VAL A 30 -5.74 -0.32 11.14
CA VAL A 30 -6.33 -1.26 10.16
C VAL A 30 -6.04 -2.72 10.55
N GLY A 31 -4.78 -3.04 10.84
CA GLY A 31 -4.34 -4.37 11.25
C GLY A 31 -4.98 -4.82 12.56
N GLY A 32 -5.02 -3.93 13.56
CA GLY A 32 -5.60 -4.23 14.88
C GLY A 32 -7.12 -4.43 14.86
N ILE A 33 -7.85 -3.74 13.99
CA ILE A 33 -9.26 -4.02 13.73
C ILE A 33 -9.40 -5.44 13.15
N ALA A 34 -8.60 -5.78 12.13
CA ALA A 34 -8.68 -7.08 11.49
C ALA A 34 -8.32 -8.24 12.45
N ASP A 35 -7.29 -8.08 13.27
CA ASP A 35 -6.91 -9.04 14.31
C ASP A 35 -8.09 -9.33 15.26
N LYS A 36 -8.78 -8.28 15.73
CA LYS A 36 -9.93 -8.43 16.63
C LYS A 36 -11.13 -9.09 15.96
N LEU A 37 -11.45 -8.71 14.72
CA LEU A 37 -12.58 -9.28 13.98
C LEU A 37 -12.36 -10.76 13.64
N LEU A 38 -11.11 -11.17 13.42
CA LEU A 38 -10.76 -12.55 13.10
C LEU A 38 -10.48 -13.40 14.34
N ALA A 39 -10.37 -12.81 15.53
CA ALA A 39 -10.04 -13.53 16.76
C ALA A 39 -10.94 -14.76 16.96
N ASN A 40 -10.32 -15.87 17.38
CA ASN A 40 -10.98 -17.16 17.61
C ASN A 40 -11.62 -17.81 16.35
N THR A 41 -11.19 -17.43 15.15
CA THR A 41 -11.60 -18.08 13.90
C THR A 41 -10.50 -18.98 13.32
N PRO A 42 -10.84 -19.98 12.48
CA PRO A 42 -9.84 -20.75 11.73
C PRO A 42 -8.95 -19.88 10.83
N THR A 43 -9.48 -18.77 10.32
CA THR A 43 -8.72 -17.79 9.53
C THR A 43 -7.61 -17.17 10.36
N ALA A 44 -7.88 -16.73 11.59
CA ALA A 44 -6.84 -16.21 12.48
C ALA A 44 -5.76 -17.26 12.79
N ALA A 45 -6.15 -18.52 13.04
CA ALA A 45 -5.17 -19.59 13.25
C ALA A 45 -4.27 -19.81 12.02
N ARG A 46 -4.84 -19.74 10.81
CA ARG A 46 -4.08 -19.87 9.56
C ARG A 46 -3.16 -18.68 9.31
N ILE A 47 -3.62 -17.45 9.58
CA ILE A 47 -2.79 -16.24 9.52
C ILE A 47 -1.63 -16.38 10.50
N ASN A 48 -1.91 -16.69 11.77
CA ASN A 48 -0.91 -16.87 12.82
C ASN A 48 0.18 -17.89 12.42
N ALA A 49 -0.21 -19.00 11.80
CA ALA A 49 0.73 -19.98 11.27
C ALA A 49 1.56 -19.46 10.07
N LEU A 50 0.95 -18.65 9.18
CA LEU A 50 1.64 -18.08 8.01
C LEU A 50 2.65 -17.00 8.39
N ILE A 51 2.30 -16.09 9.30
CA ILE A 51 3.16 -14.97 9.71
C ILE A 51 3.85 -15.22 11.06
N ASP A 52 4.08 -16.49 11.40
CA ASP A 52 4.91 -16.94 12.52
C ASP A 52 4.57 -16.32 13.87
N GLY A 53 3.28 -16.25 14.19
CA GLY A 53 2.79 -15.71 15.45
C GLY A 53 2.65 -14.18 15.49
N MET A 54 3.13 -13.46 14.47
CA MET A 54 2.98 -12.01 14.37
C MET A 54 1.50 -11.61 14.26
N THR A 55 1.14 -10.47 14.84
CA THR A 55 -0.21 -9.89 14.69
C THR A 55 -0.30 -9.13 13.37
N LEU A 56 -1.50 -9.01 12.79
CA LEU A 56 -1.69 -8.13 11.63
C LEU A 56 -1.33 -6.69 11.99
N GLU A 57 -1.67 -6.20 13.19
CA GLU A 57 -1.27 -4.87 13.68
C GLU A 57 0.24 -4.59 13.55
N LYS A 58 1.10 -5.61 13.69
CA LYS A 58 2.55 -5.46 13.51
C LYS A 58 3.00 -5.71 12.07
N ALA A 59 2.38 -6.69 11.39
CA ALA A 59 2.74 -7.06 10.03
C ALA A 59 2.45 -5.94 9.02
N VAL A 60 1.38 -5.17 9.21
CA VAL A 60 0.93 -4.11 8.31
C VAL A 60 1.95 -3.00 8.06
N VAL A 61 2.94 -2.77 8.93
CA VAL A 61 3.95 -1.71 8.71
C VAL A 61 5.18 -2.19 7.94
N ILE A 62 5.38 -3.52 7.85
CA ILE A 62 6.57 -4.13 7.27
C ILE A 62 6.85 -3.68 5.83
N PRO A 63 5.88 -3.63 4.91
CA PRO A 63 6.16 -3.28 3.51
C PRO A 63 6.76 -1.88 3.34
N ASP A 64 6.41 -0.99 4.24
CA ASP A 64 6.98 0.35 4.32
C ASP A 64 8.33 0.36 5.05
N GLU A 65 8.48 -0.37 6.16
CA GLU A 65 9.75 -0.49 6.85
C GLU A 65 10.86 -1.00 5.91
N ILE A 66 10.60 -2.01 5.08
CA ILE A 66 11.62 -2.57 4.17
C ILE A 66 12.08 -1.60 3.07
N LYS A 67 11.41 -0.46 2.85
CA LYS A 67 11.93 0.64 1.99
C LYS A 67 13.25 1.20 2.53
N SER A 68 13.56 1.07 3.83
CA SER A 68 14.87 1.51 4.32
C SER A 68 16.03 0.65 3.80
N TRP A 69 15.78 -0.56 3.30
CA TRP A 69 16.78 -1.39 2.63
C TRP A 69 17.23 -0.82 1.28
N ASP A 70 16.49 0.10 0.68
CA ASP A 70 16.81 0.70 -0.62
C ASP A 70 18.17 1.41 -0.63
N LYS A 71 18.58 1.92 0.54
CA LYS A 71 19.82 2.70 0.67
C LYS A 71 21.07 1.85 0.69
N ASN A 72 21.06 0.78 1.49
CA ASN A 72 22.26 -0.02 1.80
C ASN A 72 22.15 -1.48 1.36
N GLY A 73 20.99 -1.88 0.82
CA GLY A 73 20.64 -3.27 0.53
C GLY A 73 20.05 -3.98 1.73
N ALA A 74 19.23 -5.00 1.45
CA ALA A 74 18.56 -5.77 2.50
C ALA A 74 19.56 -6.42 3.47
N ASP A 75 20.74 -6.86 2.98
CA ASP A 75 21.74 -7.62 3.74
C ASP A 75 22.71 -6.78 4.58
N ASP A 76 22.50 -5.47 4.69
CA ASP A 76 23.25 -4.62 5.60
C ASP A 76 23.04 -5.06 7.06
N PRO A 77 24.07 -5.53 7.79
CA PRO A 77 23.95 -5.95 9.18
C PRO A 77 23.57 -4.82 10.16
N SER A 78 23.70 -3.56 9.71
CA SER A 78 23.29 -2.36 10.44
C SER A 78 21.98 -1.77 9.93
N GLY A 79 21.38 -2.38 8.91
CA GLY A 79 20.19 -1.90 8.22
C GLY A 79 18.91 -2.27 8.96
N PHE A 80 18.14 -1.26 9.39
CA PHE A 80 16.74 -1.49 9.74
C PHE A 80 15.92 -1.83 8.48
N PRO A 81 14.84 -2.64 8.58
CA PRO A 81 14.46 -3.51 9.70
C PRO A 81 15.18 -4.87 9.70
N HIS A 82 15.19 -5.52 10.86
CA HIS A 82 15.54 -6.94 11.02
C HIS A 82 14.47 -7.64 11.85
N TYR A 83 13.89 -8.72 11.33
CA TYR A 83 12.87 -9.50 12.04
C TYR A 83 13.49 -10.76 12.66
N SER A 84 14.42 -10.58 13.60
CA SER A 84 15.22 -11.67 14.20
C SER A 84 14.38 -12.73 14.91
N ASP A 85 13.24 -12.33 15.47
CA ASP A 85 12.29 -13.25 16.13
C ASP A 85 11.50 -14.09 15.11
N HIS A 86 11.56 -13.74 13.83
CA HIS A 86 10.86 -14.37 12.71
C HIS A 86 11.80 -14.65 11.52
N PRO A 87 12.89 -15.43 11.69
CA PRO A 87 13.97 -15.53 10.71
C PRO A 87 13.53 -16.08 9.34
N LYS A 88 12.48 -16.90 9.30
CA LYS A 88 11.90 -17.37 8.02
C LYS A 88 11.17 -16.26 7.27
N ILE A 89 10.47 -15.39 7.99
CA ILE A 89 9.77 -14.24 7.42
C ILE A 89 10.80 -13.21 6.95
N ASP A 90 11.81 -12.92 7.78
CA ASP A 90 12.91 -12.01 7.44
C ASP A 90 13.59 -12.41 6.12
N ASN A 91 13.95 -13.70 5.97
CA ASN A 91 14.55 -14.20 4.73
C ASN A 91 13.63 -14.07 3.51
N GLN A 92 12.32 -14.35 3.67
CA GLN A 92 11.36 -14.19 2.58
C GLN A 92 11.18 -12.72 2.17
N LEU A 93 11.20 -11.80 3.12
CA LEU A 93 11.13 -10.36 2.84
C LEU A 93 12.40 -9.87 2.12
N ARG A 94 13.58 -10.38 2.49
CA ARG A 94 14.84 -10.10 1.76
C ARG A 94 14.76 -10.59 0.32
N ASP A 95 14.28 -11.81 0.11
CA ASP A 95 14.09 -12.38 -1.24
C ASP A 95 13.07 -11.57 -2.06
N PHE A 96 11.97 -11.16 -1.44
CA PHE A 96 11.01 -10.22 -2.02
C PHE A 96 11.69 -8.90 -2.42
N TRP A 97 12.42 -8.24 -1.52
CA TRP A 97 13.08 -6.97 -1.84
C TRP A 97 14.09 -7.13 -2.99
N ARG A 98 14.92 -8.17 -2.98
CA ARG A 98 15.89 -8.45 -4.05
C ARG A 98 15.23 -8.65 -5.41
N ALA A 99 14.03 -9.23 -5.44
CA ALA A 99 13.27 -9.46 -6.66
C ALA A 99 12.51 -8.23 -7.17
N ASN A 100 12.34 -7.19 -6.34
CA ASN A 100 11.51 -6.03 -6.63
C ASN A 100 12.23 -4.70 -6.25
N GLN A 101 13.53 -4.60 -6.54
CA GLN A 101 14.37 -3.45 -6.16
C GLN A 101 13.82 -2.09 -6.63
N PRO A 102 14.13 -0.99 -5.92
CA PRO A 102 13.73 0.35 -6.33
C PRO A 102 14.24 0.65 -7.74
N THR A 103 13.33 1.04 -8.63
CA THR A 103 13.65 1.53 -9.95
C THR A 103 12.62 2.58 -10.34
N HIS A 104 13.08 3.59 -11.08
CA HIS A 104 12.26 4.67 -11.60
C HIS A 104 11.95 4.49 -13.10
N ASP A 105 12.47 3.43 -13.73
CA ASP A 105 12.18 3.10 -15.12
C ASP A 105 10.81 2.41 -15.23
N LEU A 106 9.77 3.14 -15.63
CA LEU A 106 8.42 2.60 -15.84
C LEU A 106 8.37 1.49 -16.91
N ASN A 107 9.37 1.40 -17.79
CA ASN A 107 9.48 0.34 -18.79
C ASN A 107 10.26 -0.88 -18.29
N SER A 108 10.74 -0.84 -17.05
CA SER A 108 11.51 -1.92 -16.45
C SER A 108 10.75 -3.25 -16.57
N ALA A 109 11.50 -4.27 -16.99
CA ALA A 109 11.00 -5.64 -17.06
C ALA A 109 10.75 -6.21 -15.65
N VAL A 110 11.46 -5.69 -14.65
CA VAL A 110 11.28 -6.03 -13.23
C VAL A 110 10.52 -4.92 -12.51
N PRO A 111 9.55 -5.25 -11.65
CA PRO A 111 8.84 -4.25 -10.89
C PRO A 111 9.71 -3.59 -9.82
N SER A 112 9.35 -2.35 -9.45
CA SER A 112 9.76 -1.75 -8.18
C SER A 112 8.71 -2.00 -7.11
N HIS A 113 9.14 -2.38 -5.91
CA HIS A 113 8.25 -2.51 -4.76
C HIS A 113 7.55 -1.19 -4.38
N HIS A 114 8.11 -0.04 -4.74
CA HIS A 114 7.50 1.27 -4.48
C HIS A 114 6.17 1.45 -5.22
N TRP A 115 6.06 0.92 -6.44
CA TRP A 115 4.85 1.07 -7.25
C TRP A 115 3.67 0.27 -6.71
N PHE A 116 3.92 -0.67 -5.80
CA PHE A 116 2.88 -1.57 -5.29
C PHE A 116 1.94 -0.90 -4.29
N HIS A 117 2.28 0.32 -3.83
CA HIS A 117 1.59 1.03 -2.76
C HIS A 117 0.52 2.00 -3.26
N TYR A 118 0.45 2.31 -4.56
CA TYR A 118 -0.45 3.35 -5.05
C TYR A 118 -0.85 3.12 -6.51
N THR A 119 -1.80 3.92 -6.96
CA THR A 119 -2.10 4.26 -8.36
C THR A 119 -2.39 5.77 -8.42
N ASP A 120 -1.97 6.45 -9.48
CA ASP A 120 -2.13 7.90 -9.63
C ASP A 120 -3.23 8.23 -10.65
N VAL A 121 -4.45 7.75 -10.43
CA VAL A 121 -5.54 7.99 -11.39
C VAL A 121 -5.83 9.50 -11.49
N PRO A 122 -5.91 10.09 -12.71
CA PRO A 122 -6.25 11.50 -12.87
C PRO A 122 -7.60 11.85 -12.26
N VAL A 123 -7.63 12.84 -11.35
CA VAL A 123 -8.85 13.23 -10.63
C VAL A 123 -9.57 14.45 -11.19
N LEU A 124 -9.02 15.14 -12.21
CA LEU A 124 -9.64 16.36 -12.75
C LEU A 124 -11.11 16.14 -13.16
N ASN A 125 -11.38 14.99 -13.78
CA ASN A 125 -12.73 14.56 -14.16
C ASN A 125 -13.18 13.39 -13.27
N ALA A 126 -14.49 13.17 -13.18
CA ALA A 126 -14.98 11.91 -12.65
C ALA A 126 -14.48 10.77 -13.54
N ALA A 127 -13.78 9.80 -12.93
CA ALA A 127 -13.20 8.66 -13.61
C ALA A 127 -13.36 7.42 -12.74
N LYS A 128 -13.38 6.27 -13.40
CA LYS A 128 -13.13 4.96 -12.81
C LYS A 128 -11.67 4.55 -13.02
N TYR A 129 -11.23 3.59 -12.23
CA TYR A 129 -9.93 2.97 -12.39
C TYR A 129 -9.76 2.40 -13.81
N SER A 130 -10.77 1.77 -14.40
CA SER A 130 -10.67 1.17 -15.74
C SER A 130 -10.83 2.13 -16.93
N ASP A 131 -11.12 3.42 -16.71
CA ASP A 131 -11.43 4.38 -17.79
C ASP A 131 -10.20 4.87 -18.60
N GLY A 132 -8.98 4.62 -18.12
CA GLY A 132 -7.77 5.25 -18.65
C GLY A 132 -6.49 4.44 -18.45
N LYS A 133 -5.35 5.05 -18.81
CA LYS A 133 -4.02 4.40 -18.68
C LYS A 133 -3.06 5.21 -17.82
N THR A 134 -3.25 6.52 -17.75
CA THR A 134 -2.37 7.41 -16.98
C THR A 134 -2.45 7.04 -15.50
N GLY A 135 -1.29 6.94 -14.84
CA GLY A 135 -1.18 6.60 -13.41
C GLY A 135 -1.53 5.16 -13.02
N ARG A 136 -1.87 4.30 -13.99
CA ARG A 136 -2.32 2.91 -13.77
C ARG A 136 -1.26 1.93 -14.25
N SER A 137 -0.21 1.80 -13.46
CA SER A 137 0.88 0.88 -13.76
C SER A 137 0.37 -0.56 -13.73
N LYS A 138 0.91 -1.43 -14.59
CA LYS A 138 0.66 -2.89 -14.54
C LYS A 138 1.13 -3.55 -13.22
N TRP A 139 1.80 -2.78 -12.37
CA TRP A 139 2.32 -3.15 -11.06
C TRP A 139 1.68 -2.36 -9.93
N ASP A 140 0.67 -1.54 -10.20
CA ASP A 140 0.06 -0.69 -9.19
C ASP A 140 -0.65 -1.51 -8.10
N ILE A 141 -1.10 -0.83 -7.06
CA ILE A 141 -1.75 -1.43 -5.91
C ILE A 141 -2.95 -2.32 -6.27
N VAL A 142 -3.73 -1.96 -7.29
CA VAL A 142 -4.89 -2.75 -7.73
C VAL A 142 -4.44 -4.11 -8.26
N HIS A 143 -3.40 -4.12 -9.09
CA HIS A 143 -2.82 -5.35 -9.61
C HIS A 143 -2.13 -6.18 -8.52
N MET A 144 -1.46 -5.53 -7.57
CA MET A 144 -0.70 -6.21 -6.52
C MET A 144 -1.57 -6.83 -5.44
N ILE A 145 -2.70 -6.21 -5.08
CA ILE A 145 -3.72 -6.85 -4.24
C ILE A 145 -4.24 -8.13 -4.91
N ASN A 146 -4.60 -8.06 -6.19
CA ASN A 146 -5.06 -9.22 -6.95
C ASN A 146 -4.01 -10.33 -7.05
N TYR A 147 -2.74 -9.94 -7.22
CA TYR A 147 -1.64 -10.90 -7.27
C TYR A 147 -1.45 -11.63 -5.93
N CYS A 148 -1.50 -10.91 -4.81
CA CYS A 148 -1.39 -11.53 -3.49
C CYS A 148 -2.57 -12.44 -3.19
N ILE A 149 -3.80 -12.05 -3.58
CA ILE A 149 -4.99 -12.90 -3.51
C ILE A 149 -4.77 -14.22 -4.26
N ALA A 150 -4.29 -14.16 -5.51
CA ALA A 150 -4.03 -15.34 -6.33
C ALA A 150 -2.95 -16.26 -5.70
N VAL A 151 -1.92 -15.70 -5.06
CA VAL A 151 -0.92 -16.48 -4.29
C VAL A 151 -1.57 -17.19 -3.10
N LEU A 152 -2.43 -16.51 -2.32
CA LEU A 152 -3.12 -17.11 -1.18
C LEU A 152 -4.08 -18.23 -1.60
N GLN A 153 -4.74 -18.08 -2.74
CA GLN A 153 -5.65 -19.08 -3.32
C GLN A 153 -4.92 -20.22 -4.04
N GLY A 154 -3.60 -20.09 -4.26
CA GLY A 154 -2.79 -21.09 -4.97
C GLY A 154 -2.95 -21.06 -6.49
N GLU A 155 -3.60 -20.03 -7.04
CA GLU A 155 -3.68 -19.78 -8.49
C GLU A 155 -2.33 -19.29 -9.04
N THR A 156 -1.56 -18.58 -8.21
CA THR A 156 -0.17 -18.20 -8.47
C THR A 156 0.77 -18.99 -7.56
N LEU A 157 1.81 -19.61 -8.12
CA LEU A 157 2.80 -20.38 -7.35
C LEU A 157 3.68 -19.49 -6.47
N GLU A 158 4.13 -19.98 -5.32
CA GLU A 158 4.96 -19.23 -4.37
C GLU A 158 6.40 -19.00 -4.87
N ASN A 159 6.87 -19.78 -5.84
CA ASN A 159 8.18 -19.60 -6.49
C ASN A 159 8.14 -18.59 -7.66
N ASN A 160 7.18 -17.67 -7.64
CA ASN A 160 6.99 -16.68 -8.70
C ASN A 160 8.15 -15.67 -8.79
N PRO A 161 8.29 -14.96 -9.92
CA PRO A 161 9.39 -14.02 -10.15
C PRO A 161 9.51 -12.89 -9.12
N ARG A 162 8.40 -12.48 -8.49
CA ARG A 162 8.36 -11.41 -7.48
C ARG A 162 8.70 -11.91 -6.06
N LYS A 163 8.91 -13.22 -5.87
CA LYS A 163 9.17 -13.84 -4.56
C LYS A 163 8.09 -13.57 -3.50
N ILE A 164 6.84 -13.42 -3.95
CA ILE A 164 5.69 -13.28 -3.05
C ILE A 164 5.23 -14.69 -2.68
N THR A 165 5.62 -15.15 -1.50
CA THR A 165 5.12 -16.37 -0.86
C THR A 165 3.79 -16.10 -0.14
N LYS A 166 3.12 -17.13 0.41
CA LYS A 166 1.89 -16.91 1.19
C LYS A 166 2.09 -16.04 2.44
N PRO A 167 3.15 -16.21 3.26
CA PRO A 167 3.44 -15.29 4.36
C PRO A 167 3.61 -13.84 3.90
N VAL A 168 4.41 -13.62 2.84
CA VAL A 168 4.62 -12.29 2.27
C VAL A 168 3.30 -11.73 1.72
N ALA A 169 2.49 -12.53 1.04
CA ALA A 169 1.18 -12.11 0.54
C ALA A 169 0.22 -11.67 1.66
N VAL A 170 0.22 -12.32 2.83
CA VAL A 170 -0.56 -11.86 4.00
C VAL A 170 -0.06 -10.49 4.48
N ILE A 171 1.25 -10.33 4.63
CA ILE A 171 1.88 -9.07 5.07
C ILE A 171 1.56 -7.93 4.09
N LEU A 172 1.75 -8.17 2.79
CA LEU A 172 1.48 -7.20 1.73
C LEU A 172 0.00 -6.84 1.65
N LEU A 173 -0.92 -7.80 1.69
CA LEU A 173 -2.36 -7.51 1.69
C LEU A 173 -2.79 -6.71 2.91
N ALA A 174 -2.22 -7.01 4.08
CA ALA A 174 -2.52 -6.26 5.29
C ALA A 174 -2.16 -4.78 5.13
N HIS A 175 -1.02 -4.49 4.50
CA HIS A 175 -0.59 -3.13 4.19
C HIS A 175 -1.43 -2.49 3.07
N TYR A 176 -1.53 -3.12 1.90
CA TYR A 176 -2.19 -2.57 0.71
C TYR A 176 -3.68 -2.27 0.91
N VAL A 177 -4.38 -3.02 1.78
CA VAL A 177 -5.76 -2.67 2.12
C VAL A 177 -5.82 -1.33 2.86
N GLY A 178 -4.81 -0.98 3.67
CA GLY A 178 -4.67 0.36 4.23
C GLY A 178 -4.42 1.41 3.14
N ASP A 179 -3.40 1.18 2.30
CA ASP A 179 -2.98 2.12 1.24
C ASP A 179 -4.14 2.46 0.31
N ILE A 180 -4.85 1.47 -0.22
CA ILE A 180 -5.91 1.71 -1.21
C ILE A 180 -7.09 2.51 -0.63
N HIS A 181 -7.23 2.58 0.70
CA HIS A 181 -8.23 3.38 1.38
C HIS A 181 -7.74 4.80 1.73
N GLN A 182 -6.48 5.13 1.42
CA GLN A 182 -5.93 6.48 1.51
C GLN A 182 -6.20 7.19 0.16
N PRO A 183 -6.99 8.28 0.13
CA PRO A 183 -7.40 8.91 -1.14
C PRO A 183 -6.27 9.28 -2.11
N LEU A 184 -5.17 9.82 -1.59
CA LEU A 184 -3.99 10.22 -2.35
C LEU A 184 -3.05 9.07 -2.74
N HIS A 185 -3.36 7.82 -2.34
CA HIS A 185 -2.74 6.61 -2.90
C HIS A 185 -3.49 6.10 -4.14
N VAL A 186 -4.64 6.69 -4.48
CA VAL A 186 -5.48 6.24 -5.59
C VAL A 186 -5.66 7.33 -6.64
N GLY A 187 -5.75 8.60 -6.23
CA GLY A 187 -5.97 9.73 -7.13
C GLY A 187 -4.89 10.79 -7.05
N ALA A 188 -4.49 11.30 -8.21
CA ALA A 188 -3.51 12.36 -8.38
C ALA A 188 -4.03 13.45 -9.33
N GLU A 189 -3.59 14.70 -9.12
CA GLU A 189 -3.85 15.79 -10.07
C GLU A 189 -2.67 15.98 -11.03
N TYR A 190 -2.99 16.28 -12.28
CA TYR A 190 -2.02 16.45 -13.35
C TYR A 190 -2.05 17.88 -13.86
N PHE A 191 -0.87 18.44 -14.13
CA PHE A 191 -0.73 19.85 -14.50
C PHE A 191 0.00 20.03 -15.84
N ASP A 192 -0.48 20.96 -16.66
CA ASP A 192 0.25 21.42 -17.84
C ASP A 192 1.46 22.29 -17.45
N GLU A 193 2.28 22.67 -18.44
CA GLU A 193 3.46 23.52 -18.23
C GLU A 193 3.14 24.90 -17.63
N ALA A 194 1.90 25.38 -17.80
CA ALA A 194 1.42 26.64 -17.24
C ALA A 194 0.84 26.48 -15.82
N GLY A 195 0.80 25.25 -15.30
CA GLY A 195 0.30 24.95 -13.97
C GLY A 195 -1.21 24.81 -13.86
N HIS A 196 -1.93 24.66 -14.98
CA HIS A 196 -3.36 24.37 -14.97
C HIS A 196 -3.60 22.88 -14.88
N ALA A 197 -4.62 22.49 -14.13
CA ALA A 197 -5.05 21.10 -14.09
C ALA A 197 -5.49 20.61 -15.48
N VAL A 198 -5.05 19.41 -15.85
CA VAL A 198 -5.37 18.75 -17.11
C VAL A 198 -5.72 17.28 -16.88
N ASP A 199 -6.38 16.68 -17.88
CA ASP A 199 -6.64 15.25 -17.92
C ASP A 199 -5.78 14.61 -19.04
N PRO A 200 -4.72 13.88 -18.67
CA PRO A 200 -3.83 13.26 -19.65
C PRO A 200 -4.49 12.15 -20.48
N ASP A 201 -5.52 11.50 -19.95
CA ASP A 201 -6.28 10.49 -20.69
C ASP A 201 -7.19 11.14 -21.78
N LYS A 202 -7.34 12.48 -21.77
CA LYS A 202 -8.06 13.26 -22.81
C LYS A 202 -7.15 14.00 -23.78
N GLY A 203 -5.89 13.60 -23.89
CA GLY A 203 -4.96 14.07 -24.92
C GLY A 203 -4.20 15.36 -24.58
N LYS A 204 -4.23 15.80 -23.32
CA LYS A 204 -3.39 16.90 -22.82
C LYS A 204 -2.30 16.35 -21.92
N ALA A 205 -1.05 16.35 -22.37
CA ALA A 205 0.07 15.94 -21.53
C ALA A 205 0.08 16.76 -20.22
N GLY A 206 0.34 16.08 -19.10
CA GLY A 206 0.42 16.71 -17.79
C GLY A 206 1.39 15.96 -16.90
N LEU A 207 2.04 16.69 -16.00
CA LEU A 207 2.87 16.13 -14.94
C LEU A 207 2.01 15.89 -13.71
N GLY A 208 2.06 14.67 -13.17
CA GLY A 208 1.33 14.31 -11.95
C GLY A 208 1.94 14.95 -10.72
N ASP A 209 1.13 15.18 -9.70
CA ASP A 209 1.55 15.63 -8.37
C ASP A 209 2.01 14.50 -7.44
N GLU A 210 2.02 13.26 -7.93
CA GLU A 210 2.45 12.05 -7.20
C GLU A 210 1.64 11.86 -5.91
N GLY A 211 0.32 11.95 -6.03
CA GLY A 211 -0.59 11.93 -4.88
C GLY A 211 -0.33 13.11 -3.92
N GLY A 212 0.21 14.23 -4.40
CA GLY A 212 0.50 15.41 -3.57
C GLY A 212 1.81 15.37 -2.78
N ASN A 213 2.72 14.44 -3.06
CA ASN A 213 4.02 14.31 -2.34
C ASN A 213 4.94 15.53 -2.48
N THR A 214 4.75 16.27 -3.56
CA THR A 214 5.59 17.40 -3.99
C THR A 214 4.93 18.75 -3.71
N PHE A 215 3.72 18.76 -3.13
CA PHE A 215 2.97 19.97 -2.86
C PHE A 215 3.02 20.36 -1.39
N ALA A 216 3.44 21.59 -1.10
CA ALA A 216 3.29 22.18 0.21
C ALA A 216 1.80 22.50 0.47
N LEU A 217 1.27 22.07 1.61
CA LEU A 217 -0.12 22.25 1.99
C LEU A 217 -0.28 23.40 2.99
N HIS A 218 -1.03 24.42 2.61
CA HIS A 218 -1.32 25.59 3.43
C HIS A 218 -2.81 25.62 3.80
N LEU A 219 -3.10 25.40 5.08
CA LEU A 219 -4.45 25.42 5.66
C LEU A 219 -4.76 26.79 6.28
N LYS A 220 -6.04 27.16 6.31
CA LYS A 220 -6.52 28.45 6.85
C LYS A 220 -6.55 28.48 8.37
N ALA A 221 -6.94 27.37 8.99
CA ALA A 221 -7.03 27.24 10.44
C ALA A 221 -5.78 26.52 10.95
N ARG A 222 -4.71 27.27 11.20
CA ARG A 222 -3.56 26.82 12.01
C ARG A 222 -3.15 27.90 12.99
N THR A 223 -2.68 27.48 14.16
CA THR A 223 -1.96 28.38 15.05
C THR A 223 -0.59 28.74 14.44
N PRO A 224 -0.05 29.95 14.68
CA PRO A 224 1.27 30.32 14.20
C PRO A 224 2.37 29.33 14.63
N GLU A 225 2.30 28.73 15.82
CA GLU A 225 3.24 27.67 16.24
C GLU A 225 3.18 26.43 15.31
N GLU A 226 1.99 25.97 14.91
CA GLU A 226 1.79 24.84 13.98
C GLU A 226 2.26 25.12 12.54
N MET A 227 2.49 26.39 12.18
CA MET A 227 3.08 26.78 10.91
C MET A 227 4.61 26.90 10.94
N THR A 228 5.21 27.00 12.13
CA THR A 228 6.68 27.13 12.29
C THR A 228 7.41 25.79 12.32
N HIS A 229 6.72 24.68 12.60
CA HIS A 229 7.29 23.35 12.68
C HIS A 229 7.12 22.59 11.35
N ARG A 230 8.07 22.78 10.42
CA ARG A 230 8.17 22.14 9.08
C ARG A 230 6.99 22.51 8.15
N ALA A 231 7.30 22.81 6.89
CA ALA A 231 6.27 23.01 5.89
C ALA A 231 5.46 21.70 5.73
N LEU A 232 4.16 21.76 6.01
CA LEU A 232 3.27 20.63 5.79
C LEU A 232 3.22 20.33 4.29
N LYS A 233 3.25 19.04 3.91
CA LYS A 233 3.02 18.59 2.55
C LYS A 233 1.64 17.92 2.43
N LEU A 234 1.07 17.93 1.23
CA LEU A 234 -0.29 17.42 1.00
C LEU A 234 -0.38 15.92 1.29
N HIS A 235 0.47 15.09 0.70
CA HIS A 235 0.42 13.64 0.93
C HIS A 235 0.69 13.26 2.40
N PRO A 236 1.82 13.68 3.03
CA PRO A 236 2.11 13.30 4.41
C PRO A 236 1.07 13.77 5.43
N PHE A 237 0.34 14.86 5.12
CA PHE A 237 -0.78 15.32 5.95
C PHE A 237 -1.89 14.27 6.07
N TRP A 238 -2.24 13.61 4.97
CA TRP A 238 -3.25 12.55 4.97
C TRP A 238 -2.77 11.32 5.73
N ASP A 239 -1.50 10.97 5.54
CA ASP A 239 -0.91 9.80 6.18
C ASP A 239 -0.76 9.95 7.69
N ASN A 240 -0.45 11.16 8.17
CA ASN A 240 -0.05 11.37 9.55
C ASN A 240 -1.03 12.27 10.29
N GLU A 241 -1.09 13.56 9.95
CA GLU A 241 -1.85 14.54 10.71
C GLU A 241 -3.36 14.25 10.72
N ALA A 242 -3.95 13.85 9.59
CA ALA A 242 -5.36 13.49 9.49
C ALA A 242 -5.69 12.20 10.27
N VAL A 243 -4.77 11.24 10.33
CA VAL A 243 -4.87 10.05 11.19
C VAL A 243 -4.81 10.45 12.66
N MET A 244 -3.80 11.22 13.04
CA MET A 244 -3.57 11.64 14.44
C MET A 244 -4.69 12.54 14.98
N ALA A 245 -5.39 13.28 14.13
CA ALA A 245 -6.58 14.04 14.50
C ALA A 245 -7.74 13.17 15.06
N ASN A 246 -7.71 11.85 14.82
CA ASN A 246 -8.67 10.90 15.40
C ASN A 246 -8.24 10.35 16.76
N LEU A 247 -7.09 10.77 17.27
CA LEU A 247 -6.56 10.45 18.60
C LEU A 247 -6.55 11.71 19.49
N PRO A 248 -6.49 11.58 20.83
CA PRO A 248 -6.42 12.73 21.72
C PRO A 248 -5.19 13.59 21.42
N SER A 249 -5.37 14.91 21.36
CA SER A 249 -4.26 15.86 21.31
C SER A 249 -3.44 15.78 22.61
N LEU A 250 -2.11 15.69 22.48
CA LEU A 250 -1.18 15.55 23.59
C LEU A 250 -0.26 16.78 23.68
N PRO A 251 -0.10 17.39 24.88
CA PRO A 251 0.76 18.56 25.08
C PRO A 251 2.17 18.37 24.53
N PHE A 252 2.74 19.38 23.88
CA PHE A 252 4.12 19.34 23.36
C PHE A 252 5.17 19.17 24.47
N THR A 253 4.85 19.57 25.71
CA THR A 253 5.71 19.45 26.90
C THR A 253 5.84 18.02 27.45
N MET A 254 5.02 17.09 26.94
CA MET A 254 5.02 15.67 27.35
C MET A 254 6.26 14.95 26.83
N SER A 255 6.84 14.05 27.65
CA SER A 255 7.99 13.23 27.22
C SER A 255 7.61 12.30 26.06
N LYS A 256 8.62 11.81 25.32
CA LYS A 256 8.40 10.91 24.18
C LYS A 256 7.76 9.60 24.63
N GLU A 257 8.21 9.05 25.76
CA GLU A 257 7.74 7.79 26.32
C GLU A 257 6.29 7.91 26.78
N GLU A 258 5.95 8.97 27.53
CA GLU A 258 4.57 9.20 27.98
C GLU A 258 3.63 9.45 26.80
N ARG A 259 4.08 10.21 25.79
CA ARG A 259 3.33 10.45 24.56
C ARG A 259 3.06 9.16 23.81
N TYR A 260 4.07 8.33 23.63
CA TYR A 260 3.95 7.02 22.98
C TYR A 260 2.92 6.15 23.71
N GLU A 261 3.05 5.97 25.03
CA GLU A 261 2.11 5.15 25.78
C GLU A 261 0.67 5.67 25.73
N LYS A 262 0.45 7.00 25.80
CA LYS A 262 -0.90 7.58 25.70
C LYS A 262 -1.48 7.42 24.31
N THR A 263 -0.65 7.56 23.27
CA THR A 263 -1.04 7.32 21.88
C THR A 263 -1.43 5.86 21.68
N GLU A 264 -0.62 4.91 22.15
CA GLU A 264 -0.91 3.48 22.10
C GLU A 264 -2.21 3.11 22.82
N ARG A 265 -2.43 3.65 24.02
CA ARG A 265 -3.68 3.46 24.76
C ARG A 265 -4.89 4.02 24.01
N ALA A 266 -4.75 5.18 23.37
CA ALA A 266 -5.82 5.78 22.58
C ALA A 266 -6.11 4.99 21.30
N LYS A 267 -5.06 4.54 20.60
CA LYS A 267 -5.13 3.68 19.42
C LYS A 267 -5.92 2.40 19.71
N ARG A 268 -5.59 1.69 20.80
CA ARG A 268 -6.33 0.50 21.24
C ARG A 268 -7.81 0.77 21.52
N ARG A 269 -8.13 1.90 22.17
CA ARG A 269 -9.53 2.30 22.42
C ARG A 269 -10.27 2.63 21.12
N LEU A 270 -9.60 3.22 20.13
CA LEU A 270 -10.19 3.50 18.83
C LEU A 270 -10.49 2.19 18.10
N ILE A 271 -9.52 1.27 18.04
CA ILE A 271 -9.68 -0.08 17.50
C ILE A 271 -10.87 -0.79 18.18
N ASP A 272 -10.95 -0.77 19.52
CA ASP A 272 -12.06 -1.36 20.28
C ASP A 272 -13.43 -0.82 19.87
N ARG A 273 -13.52 0.49 19.54
CA ARG A 273 -14.78 1.09 19.08
C ARG A 273 -15.11 0.65 17.66
N PHE A 274 -14.14 0.68 16.75
CA PHE A 274 -14.31 0.24 15.36
C PHE A 274 -14.67 -1.24 15.23
N THR A 275 -14.41 -2.07 16.23
CA THR A 275 -14.82 -3.47 16.19
C THR A 275 -16.23 -3.73 16.73
N ARG A 276 -16.90 -2.73 17.33
CA ARG A 276 -18.22 -2.90 17.96
C ARG A 276 -19.39 -2.73 16.98
N GLU A 277 -19.20 -1.97 15.91
CA GLU A 277 -20.24 -1.61 14.96
C GLU A 277 -19.69 -1.70 13.55
N GLU A 278 -20.46 -2.27 12.61
CA GLU A 278 -20.00 -2.35 11.23
C GLU A 278 -19.96 -0.95 10.57
N PRO A 279 -18.94 -0.63 9.77
CA PRO A 279 -18.91 0.62 9.01
C PRO A 279 -20.02 0.64 7.95
N THR A 280 -20.58 1.79 7.62
CA THR A 280 -21.57 1.85 6.54
C THR A 280 -20.93 1.48 5.19
N ASN A 281 -21.63 0.66 4.38
CA ASN A 281 -21.20 0.23 3.04
C ASN A 281 -19.80 -0.40 2.97
N TRP A 282 -19.35 -1.03 4.06
CA TRP A 282 -18.02 -1.63 4.09
C TRP A 282 -17.91 -2.90 3.24
N ARG A 283 -18.98 -3.70 3.18
CA ARG A 283 -18.97 -5.01 2.54
C ARG A 283 -19.36 -4.92 1.08
N LEU A 284 -18.53 -5.48 0.21
CA LEU A 284 -18.86 -5.59 -1.20
C LEU A 284 -20.00 -6.59 -1.45
N PRO A 285 -20.83 -6.38 -2.49
CA PRO A 285 -21.87 -7.33 -2.88
C PRO A 285 -21.29 -8.72 -3.16
N ARG A 286 -22.02 -9.78 -2.77
CA ARG A 286 -21.57 -11.19 -2.91
C ARG A 286 -21.28 -11.62 -4.35
N ASN A 287 -21.80 -10.90 -5.35
CA ASN A 287 -21.58 -11.17 -6.77
C ASN A 287 -20.28 -10.55 -7.29
N VAL A 288 -19.58 -9.73 -6.50
CA VAL A 288 -18.24 -9.24 -6.86
C VAL A 288 -17.23 -10.34 -6.57
N ALA A 289 -16.48 -10.75 -7.58
CA ALA A 289 -15.40 -11.72 -7.41
C ALA A 289 -14.24 -11.10 -6.62
N LEU A 290 -13.53 -11.91 -5.83
CA LEU A 290 -12.42 -11.45 -4.98
C LEU A 290 -11.35 -10.69 -5.77
N LYS A 291 -11.03 -11.15 -6.97
CA LYS A 291 -10.10 -10.52 -7.93
C LYS A 291 -10.55 -9.13 -8.45
N ASN A 292 -11.76 -8.69 -8.12
CA ASN A 292 -12.27 -7.38 -8.51
C ASN A 292 -12.39 -6.44 -7.30
N TYR A 293 -12.05 -6.89 -6.08
CA TYR A 293 -12.22 -6.08 -4.86
C TYR A 293 -11.40 -4.80 -4.93
N ALA A 294 -10.15 -4.89 -5.37
CA ALA A 294 -9.24 -3.75 -5.40
C ALA A 294 -9.72 -2.66 -6.39
N GLU A 295 -10.20 -3.04 -7.58
CA GLU A 295 -10.75 -2.07 -8.54
C GLU A 295 -12.00 -1.38 -7.97
N VAL A 296 -12.90 -2.12 -7.32
CA VAL A 296 -14.09 -1.54 -6.69
C VAL A 296 -13.72 -0.58 -5.55
N TRP A 297 -12.73 -0.92 -4.73
CA TRP A 297 -12.25 -0.02 -3.67
C TRP A 297 -11.60 1.23 -4.25
N ALA A 298 -10.78 1.11 -5.31
CA ALA A 298 -10.24 2.27 -6.01
C ALA A 298 -11.36 3.17 -6.53
N ASP A 299 -12.37 2.61 -7.20
CA ASP A 299 -13.53 3.36 -7.71
C ASP A 299 -14.33 4.07 -6.61
N GLU A 300 -14.43 3.50 -5.41
CA GLU A 300 -15.07 4.14 -4.25
C GLU A 300 -14.25 5.29 -3.65
N ILE A 301 -12.92 5.21 -3.77
CA ILE A 301 -11.97 6.18 -3.20
C ILE A 301 -11.72 7.36 -4.15
N LEU A 302 -11.80 7.16 -5.46
CA LEU A 302 -11.57 8.20 -6.47
C LEU A 302 -12.41 9.48 -6.26
N PRO A 303 -13.72 9.42 -5.94
CA PRO A 303 -14.48 10.62 -5.62
C PRO A 303 -13.94 11.39 -4.41
N ILE A 304 -13.42 10.68 -3.39
CA ILE A 304 -12.83 11.27 -2.20
C ILE A 304 -11.48 11.91 -2.53
N ALA A 305 -10.66 11.23 -3.35
CA ALA A 305 -9.40 11.76 -3.84
C ALA A 305 -9.63 13.04 -4.66
N ARG A 306 -10.64 13.04 -5.53
CA ARG A 306 -11.05 14.23 -6.26
C ARG A 306 -11.48 15.36 -5.33
N GLU A 307 -12.32 15.09 -4.35
CA GLU A 307 -12.75 16.10 -3.39
C GLU A 307 -11.56 16.68 -2.59
N ALA A 308 -10.55 15.86 -2.27
CA ALA A 308 -9.32 16.31 -1.62
C ALA A 308 -8.62 17.40 -2.46
N HIS A 309 -8.50 17.20 -3.77
CA HIS A 309 -7.90 18.17 -4.68
C HIS A 309 -8.85 19.37 -4.92
N GLU A 310 -10.15 19.12 -5.10
CA GLU A 310 -11.18 20.15 -5.33
C GLU A 310 -11.37 21.08 -4.12
N ARG A 311 -10.98 20.72 -2.90
CA ARG A 311 -10.97 21.63 -1.76
C ARG A 311 -9.74 22.55 -1.73
N LEU A 312 -8.79 22.36 -2.63
CA LEU A 312 -7.52 23.09 -2.69
C LEU A 312 -7.44 23.97 -3.95
N ARG A 313 -6.60 25.00 -3.87
CA ARG A 313 -6.14 25.81 -4.99
C ARG A 313 -4.65 25.59 -5.14
N PHE A 314 -4.25 25.06 -6.29
CA PHE A 314 -2.84 24.86 -6.63
C PHE A 314 -2.25 26.15 -7.19
N THR A 315 -1.08 26.52 -6.68
CA THR A 315 -0.37 27.77 -7.02
C THR A 315 1.11 27.51 -7.10
N ASN A 316 1.82 28.33 -7.89
CA ASN A 316 3.25 28.16 -8.14
C ASN A 316 3.58 26.74 -8.63
N VAL A 317 2.73 26.19 -9.48
CA VAL A 317 2.95 24.86 -10.06
C VAL A 317 4.10 24.95 -11.05
N HIS A 318 5.05 24.03 -10.94
CA HIS A 318 6.22 23.94 -11.79
C HIS A 318 6.72 22.50 -11.87
N ALA A 319 7.51 22.21 -12.90
CA ALA A 319 8.23 20.95 -13.01
C ALA A 319 9.37 20.91 -11.97
N GLN A 320 9.41 19.84 -11.19
CA GLN A 320 10.49 19.53 -10.25
C GLN A 320 11.17 18.24 -10.68
N HIS A 321 12.51 18.25 -10.69
CA HIS A 321 13.31 17.06 -10.93
C HIS A 321 13.47 16.29 -9.62
N GLU A 322 12.97 15.05 -9.59
CA GLU A 322 13.15 14.10 -8.49
C GLU A 322 13.98 12.95 -9.02
N GLU A 323 15.26 12.89 -8.63
CA GLU A 323 16.23 11.91 -9.14
C GLU A 323 16.22 11.80 -10.68
N ASN A 324 15.55 10.78 -11.23
CA ASN A 324 15.48 10.49 -12.67
C ASN A 324 14.11 10.78 -13.30
N ARG A 325 13.19 11.43 -12.57
CA ARG A 325 11.85 11.77 -13.06
C ARG A 325 11.55 13.25 -12.92
N VAL A 326 10.55 13.71 -13.67
CA VAL A 326 10.01 15.06 -13.60
C VAL A 326 8.57 14.96 -13.14
N VAL A 327 8.24 15.71 -12.09
CA VAL A 327 6.95 15.70 -11.40
C VAL A 327 6.43 17.12 -11.27
N ALA A 328 5.11 17.30 -11.13
CA ALA A 328 4.58 18.61 -10.77
C ALA A 328 4.85 18.88 -9.29
N ALA A 329 5.23 20.11 -8.94
CA ALA A 329 5.41 20.55 -7.56
C ALA A 329 4.85 21.97 -7.39
N GLY A 330 4.52 22.35 -6.16
CA GLY A 330 3.99 23.68 -5.89
C GLY A 330 3.37 23.84 -4.51
N VAL A 331 2.35 24.70 -4.43
CA VAL A 331 1.63 24.99 -3.17
C VAL A 331 0.14 24.74 -3.35
N ALA A 332 -0.39 23.82 -2.55
CA ALA A 332 -1.81 23.55 -2.39
C ALA A 332 -2.37 24.40 -1.24
N ARG A 333 -3.31 25.30 -1.54
CA ARG A 333 -3.91 26.22 -0.55
C ARG A 333 -5.38 25.90 -0.35
N GLU A 334 -5.80 25.77 0.91
CA GLU A 334 -7.21 25.55 1.25
C GLU A 334 -8.13 26.63 0.65
N LYS A 335 -9.17 26.20 -0.07
CA LYS A 335 -10.27 27.06 -0.55
C LYS A 335 -11.33 27.21 0.54
N SER A 336 -12.25 28.15 0.37
CA SER A 336 -13.46 28.14 1.21
C SER A 336 -14.38 27.08 0.62
N ALA A 337 -14.50 25.93 1.29
CA ALA A 337 -15.41 24.89 0.84
C ALA A 337 -16.86 25.37 0.96
N SER A 338 -17.72 24.89 0.06
CA SER A 338 -19.15 25.29 0.02
C SER A 338 -19.91 24.86 1.27
N ASP A 339 -19.48 23.77 1.91
CA ASP A 339 -20.02 23.26 3.18
C ASP A 339 -19.42 23.94 4.42
N HIS A 340 -18.44 24.83 4.23
CA HIS A 340 -17.72 25.57 5.27
C HIS A 340 -16.98 24.68 6.28
N VAL A 341 -16.78 23.40 5.94
CA VAL A 341 -15.96 22.49 6.75
C VAL A 341 -14.49 22.74 6.41
N ALA A 342 -13.66 22.96 7.44
CA ALA A 342 -12.23 23.12 7.26
C ALA A 342 -11.61 21.85 6.67
N TYR A 343 -10.60 22.01 5.83
CA TYR A 343 -9.95 20.89 5.13
C TYR A 343 -9.44 19.83 6.10
N ALA A 344 -8.85 20.24 7.22
CA ALA A 344 -8.33 19.31 8.22
C ALA A 344 -9.43 18.50 8.90
N ASP A 345 -10.55 19.14 9.25
CA ASP A 345 -11.68 18.47 9.91
C ASP A 345 -12.37 17.49 8.95
N TRP A 346 -12.53 17.90 7.69
CA TRP A 346 -13.07 17.03 6.64
C TRP A 346 -12.15 15.82 6.39
N ALA A 347 -10.84 16.04 6.20
CA ALA A 347 -9.89 14.96 6.00
C ALA A 347 -9.85 14.01 7.21
N ALA A 348 -9.82 14.53 8.43
CA ALA A 348 -9.86 13.71 9.65
C ALA A 348 -11.14 12.86 9.73
N LYS A 349 -12.30 13.38 9.31
CA LYS A 349 -13.55 12.61 9.20
C LYS A 349 -13.43 11.48 8.17
N ILE A 350 -12.94 11.78 6.97
CA ILE A 350 -12.75 10.80 5.91
C ILE A 350 -11.81 9.68 6.38
N VAL A 351 -10.64 10.05 6.91
CA VAL A 351 -9.66 9.07 7.43
C VAL A 351 -10.27 8.16 8.49
N ARG A 352 -11.10 8.70 9.40
CA ARG A 352 -11.80 7.87 10.40
C ARG A 352 -12.72 6.83 9.75
N GLU A 353 -13.46 7.23 8.72
CA GLU A 353 -14.41 6.37 8.02
C GLU A 353 -13.69 5.30 7.20
N GLU A 354 -12.60 5.68 6.51
CA GLU A 354 -11.84 4.78 5.64
C GLU A 354 -10.94 3.83 6.43
N LEU A 355 -10.32 4.24 7.55
CA LEU A 355 -9.62 3.31 8.45
C LEU A 355 -10.58 2.26 9.01
N HIS A 356 -11.80 2.67 9.34
CA HIS A 356 -12.82 1.76 9.83
C HIS A 356 -13.22 0.74 8.75
N LYS A 357 -13.53 1.18 7.52
CA LYS A 357 -13.83 0.28 6.39
C LYS A 357 -12.66 -0.65 6.07
N ALA A 358 -11.43 -0.11 6.01
CA ALA A 358 -10.23 -0.86 5.65
C ALA A 358 -10.00 -2.05 6.60
N GLY A 359 -10.12 -1.84 7.91
CA GLY A 359 -9.94 -2.93 8.89
C GLY A 359 -10.96 -4.07 8.73
N TRP A 360 -12.23 -3.73 8.48
CA TRP A 360 -13.28 -4.71 8.20
C TRP A 360 -13.08 -5.43 6.86
N ARG A 361 -12.71 -4.68 5.82
CA ARG A 361 -12.41 -5.22 4.48
C ARG A 361 -11.19 -6.13 4.50
N LEU A 362 -10.15 -5.81 5.27
CA LEU A 362 -8.99 -6.68 5.44
C LEU A 362 -9.38 -8.01 6.08
N ALA A 363 -10.19 -7.99 7.14
CA ALA A 363 -10.68 -9.20 7.79
C ALA A 363 -11.49 -10.09 6.83
N ASP A 364 -12.44 -9.52 6.10
CA ASP A 364 -13.29 -10.25 5.14
C ASP A 364 -12.50 -10.75 3.92
N LEU A 365 -11.53 -9.96 3.43
CA LEU A 365 -10.63 -10.35 2.34
C LEU A 365 -9.80 -11.56 2.74
N LEU A 366 -9.08 -11.50 3.87
CA LEU A 366 -8.24 -12.61 4.34
C LEU A 366 -9.06 -13.87 4.62
N LYS A 367 -10.27 -13.71 5.17
CA LYS A 367 -11.21 -14.83 5.35
C LYS A 367 -11.55 -15.50 4.03
N GLN A 368 -11.87 -14.74 2.98
CA GLN A 368 -12.23 -15.30 1.68
C GLN A 368 -11.04 -15.91 0.94
N ALA A 369 -9.90 -15.20 0.92
CA ALA A 369 -8.68 -15.64 0.24
C ALA A 369 -8.13 -16.94 0.84
N LEU A 370 -8.20 -17.10 2.17
CA LEU A 370 -7.68 -18.27 2.88
C LEU A 370 -8.68 -19.42 3.05
N THR A 371 -9.96 -19.22 2.74
CA THR A 371 -10.97 -20.30 2.76
C THR A 371 -11.08 -20.99 1.40
N SER A 372 -10.68 -20.31 0.32
CA SER A 372 -10.73 -20.83 -1.05
C SER A 372 -9.59 -21.82 -1.31
N THR A 373 -9.63 -23.00 -0.67
CA THR A 373 -8.91 -24.17 -1.19
C THR A 373 -9.77 -24.79 -2.28
N ILE A 374 -9.22 -24.82 -3.49
CA ILE A 374 -9.72 -25.54 -4.65
C ILE A 374 -10.26 -26.91 -4.22
N THR A 375 -11.57 -27.05 -4.22
CA THR A 375 -12.25 -28.32 -4.38
C THR A 375 -12.06 -28.73 -5.84
N ASN A 376 -10.91 -29.32 -6.16
CA ASN A 376 -10.64 -30.11 -7.37
C ASN A 376 -9.22 -30.68 -7.33
N ALA A 377 -9.08 -31.85 -6.72
CA ALA A 377 -8.23 -32.95 -7.20
C ALA A 377 -8.59 -34.23 -6.44
N THR A 378 -9.85 -34.64 -6.51
CA THR A 378 -10.20 -36.06 -6.48
C THR A 378 -9.54 -36.72 -7.70
N SER A 379 -8.62 -37.64 -7.43
CA SER A 379 -8.24 -38.79 -8.25
C SER A 379 -8.50 -38.65 -9.76
N ALA A 380 -7.48 -38.19 -10.51
CA ALA A 380 -7.39 -38.56 -11.92
C ALA A 380 -7.11 -40.09 -12.01
N PRO A 381 -7.82 -40.86 -12.84
CA PRO A 381 -7.47 -42.26 -13.07
C PRO A 381 -6.09 -42.33 -13.72
N ILE A 382 -5.23 -43.17 -13.16
CA ILE A 382 -3.96 -43.57 -13.75
C ILE A 382 -4.27 -44.14 -15.16
N PRO A 383 -3.71 -43.61 -16.25
CA PRO A 383 -3.86 -44.23 -17.56
C PRO A 383 -3.14 -45.59 -17.55
N PRO A 384 -3.70 -46.63 -18.18
CA PRO A 384 -3.11 -47.95 -18.15
C PRO A 384 -1.72 -47.93 -18.80
N GLU A 385 -0.80 -48.60 -18.13
CA GLU A 385 0.58 -48.83 -18.52
C GLU A 385 0.64 -49.46 -19.92
N VAL A 386 1.25 -48.74 -20.87
CA VAL A 386 1.51 -49.26 -22.21
C VAL A 386 2.68 -50.23 -22.10
N THR A 387 2.38 -51.52 -22.21
CA THR A 387 3.38 -52.59 -22.37
C THR A 387 4.03 -52.47 -23.75
N PRO A 388 5.37 -52.62 -23.87
CA PRO A 388 6.03 -52.57 -25.15
C PRO A 388 5.74 -53.84 -25.96
N ALA A 389 5.31 -53.66 -27.21
CA ALA A 389 5.09 -54.76 -28.15
C ALA A 389 6.42 -55.40 -28.57
N GLU A 390 6.48 -56.74 -28.53
CA GLU A 390 7.58 -57.55 -29.05
C GLU A 390 7.72 -57.44 -30.59
N PRO A 391 8.91 -57.70 -31.15
CA PRO A 391 9.18 -57.54 -32.57
C PRO A 391 8.59 -58.70 -33.38
N ASN A 392 7.68 -58.38 -34.31
CA ASN A 392 7.11 -59.36 -35.21
C ASN A 392 8.13 -59.73 -36.29
N THR A 393 8.65 -60.96 -36.22
CA THR A 393 9.50 -61.56 -37.24
C THR A 393 8.60 -62.28 -38.23
N GLN A 394 8.43 -61.75 -39.45
CA GLN A 394 7.87 -62.53 -40.54
C GLN A 394 8.61 -62.27 -41.85
N ALA A 395 8.85 -63.39 -42.53
CA ALA A 395 9.77 -63.57 -43.63
C ALA A 395 9.17 -63.10 -44.96
N GLU A 396 9.98 -62.37 -45.73
CA GLU A 396 9.75 -62.16 -47.16
C GLU A 396 10.12 -63.44 -47.92
N THR A 397 9.14 -64.02 -48.59
CA THR A 397 9.33 -64.99 -49.67
C THR A 397 8.95 -64.30 -50.98
N GLN A 398 9.95 -64.11 -51.85
CA GLN A 398 9.75 -63.79 -53.26
C GLN A 398 8.93 -64.91 -53.94
N PRO A 399 8.22 -64.57 -55.03
CA PRO A 399 8.69 -65.13 -56.29
C PRO A 399 8.65 -64.18 -57.49
N SER A 400 9.33 -64.66 -58.50
CA SER A 400 9.81 -64.08 -59.75
C SER A 400 8.83 -64.17 -60.93
N HIS A 401 8.92 -63.14 -61.80
CA HIS A 401 8.76 -63.15 -63.27
C HIS A 401 7.37 -63.43 -63.91
N PRO A 402 7.12 -63.01 -65.17
CA PRO A 402 8.04 -62.57 -66.24
C PRO A 402 8.39 -61.08 -66.25
#